data_AF-A0A6I1GQ97-F1
#
_entry.id   AF-A0A6I1GQ97-F1
#
_cell.length_a   1.000
_cell.length_b   1.000
_cell.length_c   1.000
_cell.angle_alpha   90.00
_cell.angle_beta   90.00
_cell.angle_gamma   90.00
#
_symmetry.space_group_name_H-M   'P 1'
#
loop_
_entity.id
_entity.type
_entity.pdbx_description
1 polymer ?
#
loop_
_entity_poly.entity_id
_entity_poly.type
_entity_poly.pdbx_seq_one_letter_code
_entity_poly.pdbx_strand_id
1 'polypeptide(L)'
;MNHLPIIPEDFGAWMLSICLVVLPVAYTIMKPRLNQKHVNGGLSFGAGLGGLLIGFGLNMIIYINAHSLSNGLAYFGLFGGGVVLIIIGINLIAAMFREVDGAKAVYLEQQERELRQSEVTHSIGQVASDFDIPRVPDTQPNYRGYRLIMQDAGGDPSPLWQQYHDKSTNAASHQYRLFGDPGVGLNASGFDRQNVRPGQKGEQLFARIIANMPELNVLSFWSLHGIDQYGFLIDADIDCMLIGIDQKGVTHRWFVDVKNYKGGADTMYINENEHSLMRVSRTQHAFILGPDGKPVIGLSDNMNRQRDNWNESEGSTYGEMRRLITGECNVLPEPVDEWVVCMTGGEHGTPLMADVYWPGHIRAVSMEQLIAEIADLHLAYPANIPDEFINHAKGMLKNPHGKPREVAPWVNKELAAKWRDEDLAAAQAAQAAQDER
;
A
#
# COMPACT_ATOMS: atom_id res chain seq x y z
N MET A 1 26.98 -75.49 -4.78
CA MET A 1 26.83 -74.22 -5.53
C MET A 1 25.38 -73.78 -5.43
N ASN A 2 25.14 -72.62 -4.82
CA ASN A 2 24.04 -71.69 -5.08
C ASN A 2 24.27 -70.50 -4.14
N HIS A 3 24.98 -69.50 -4.64
CA HIS A 3 25.17 -68.21 -3.98
C HIS A 3 23.86 -67.42 -4.14
N LEU A 4 23.12 -67.24 -3.04
CA LEU A 4 22.07 -66.23 -2.94
C LEU A 4 22.72 -64.84 -2.84
N PRO A 5 22.17 -63.80 -3.50
CA PRO A 5 22.74 -62.46 -3.48
C PRO A 5 22.54 -61.84 -2.09
N ILE A 6 23.64 -61.41 -1.48
CA ILE A 6 23.66 -60.60 -0.27
C ILE A 6 23.14 -59.21 -0.66
N ILE A 7 21.94 -58.85 -0.21
CA ILE A 7 21.48 -57.46 -0.27
C ILE A 7 22.22 -56.73 0.87
N PRO A 8 22.94 -55.62 0.61
CA PRO A 8 23.72 -54.93 1.64
C PRO A 8 22.81 -54.36 2.73
N GLU A 9 23.26 -54.42 3.99
CA GLU A 9 22.56 -53.88 5.18
C GLU A 9 22.23 -52.37 5.06
N ASP A 10 22.83 -51.67 4.10
CA ASP A 10 22.65 -50.23 3.87
C ASP A 10 21.57 -49.88 2.84
N PHE A 11 20.90 -50.86 2.20
CA PHE A 11 19.95 -50.59 1.11
C PHE A 11 18.79 -49.67 1.54
N GLY A 12 18.33 -49.81 2.79
CA GLY A 12 17.29 -48.94 3.38
C GLY A 12 17.75 -47.50 3.58
N ALA A 13 19.00 -47.29 3.99
CA ALA A 13 19.59 -45.97 4.18
C ALA A 13 19.87 -45.27 2.83
N TRP A 14 20.26 -46.04 1.81
CA TRP A 14 20.41 -45.56 0.44
C TRP A 14 19.09 -45.10 -0.18
N MET A 15 18.01 -45.87 0.01
CA MET A 15 16.67 -45.49 -0.47
C MET A 15 16.11 -44.25 0.23
N LEU A 16 16.33 -44.12 1.54
CA LEU A 16 15.95 -42.93 2.32
C LEU A 16 16.72 -41.68 1.84
N SER A 17 18.02 -41.83 1.55
CA SER A 17 18.85 -40.74 1.04
C SER A 17 18.44 -40.29 -0.36
N ILE A 18 18.06 -41.23 -1.24
CA ILE A 18 17.52 -40.92 -2.58
C ILE A 18 16.17 -40.18 -2.46
N CYS A 19 15.29 -40.60 -1.54
CA CYS A 19 13.98 -39.96 -1.36
C CYS A 19 14.08 -38.57 -0.71
N LEU A 20 15.01 -38.37 0.22
CA LEU A 20 15.15 -37.12 0.97
C LEU A 20 16.03 -36.07 0.29
N VAL A 21 16.96 -36.47 -0.58
CA VAL A 21 17.91 -35.53 -1.20
C VAL A 21 17.71 -35.44 -2.71
N VAL A 22 17.56 -36.57 -3.41
CA VAL A 22 17.54 -36.57 -4.88
C VAL A 22 16.19 -36.11 -5.42
N LEU A 23 15.07 -36.51 -4.81
CA LEU A 23 13.73 -36.08 -5.26
C LEU A 23 13.46 -34.58 -5.06
N PRO A 24 13.82 -33.96 -3.92
CA PRO A 24 13.64 -32.52 -3.75
C PRO A 24 14.56 -31.71 -4.68
N VAL A 25 15.81 -32.13 -4.86
CA VAL A 25 16.75 -31.46 -5.78
C VAL A 25 16.31 -31.60 -7.24
N ALA A 26 15.87 -32.80 -7.65
CA ALA A 26 15.31 -33.00 -8.98
C ALA A 26 14.03 -32.17 -9.20
N TYR A 27 13.18 -32.01 -8.19
CA TYR A 27 12.00 -31.16 -8.26
C TYR A 27 12.37 -29.67 -8.39
N THR A 28 13.34 -29.18 -7.62
CA THR A 28 13.83 -27.79 -7.72
C THR A 28 14.46 -27.49 -9.08
N ILE A 29 15.17 -28.46 -9.67
CA ILE A 29 15.77 -28.35 -11.01
C ILE A 29 14.71 -28.44 -12.12
N MET A 30 13.62 -29.20 -11.92
CA MET A 30 12.54 -29.34 -12.90
C MET A 30 11.45 -28.25 -12.81
N LYS A 31 11.39 -27.49 -11.70
CA LYS A 31 10.46 -26.36 -11.47
C LYS A 31 10.38 -25.35 -12.63
N PRO A 32 11.49 -24.95 -13.30
CA PRO A 32 11.42 -24.02 -14.43
C PRO A 32 10.80 -24.64 -15.69
N ARG A 33 10.89 -25.97 -15.86
CA ARG A 33 10.39 -26.69 -17.05
C ARG A 33 8.91 -27.08 -16.94
N LEU A 34 8.40 -27.28 -15.73
CA LEU A 34 6.97 -27.55 -15.48
C LEU A 34 6.08 -26.30 -15.65
N ASN A 35 6.65 -25.10 -15.59
CA ASN A 35 5.95 -23.82 -15.80
C ASN A 35 5.76 -23.43 -17.27
N GLN A 36 6.30 -24.20 -18.22
CA GLN A 36 5.99 -24.05 -19.65
C GLN A 36 4.98 -25.10 -20.09
N LYS A 37 3.71 -24.67 -20.19
CA LYS A 37 2.59 -25.28 -20.93
C LYS A 37 2.67 -26.80 -21.18
N HIS A 38 2.00 -27.59 -20.33
CA HIS A 38 0.97 -28.58 -20.68
C HIS A 38 0.68 -29.50 -19.47
N VAL A 39 -0.62 -29.77 -19.26
CA VAL A 39 -1.29 -30.38 -18.09
C VAL A 39 -0.90 -31.84 -17.74
N ASN A 40 0.17 -32.41 -18.31
CA ASN A 40 0.46 -33.85 -18.16
C ASN A 40 1.57 -34.22 -17.16
N GLY A 41 2.16 -33.26 -16.43
CA GLY A 41 3.25 -33.53 -15.46
C GLY A 41 2.80 -34.15 -14.13
N GLY A 42 1.60 -33.82 -13.64
CA GLY A 42 1.11 -34.27 -12.33
C GLY A 42 0.70 -35.74 -12.27
N LEU A 43 0.22 -36.30 -13.39
CA LEU A 43 -0.20 -37.71 -13.48
C LEU A 43 0.99 -38.68 -13.38
N SER A 44 2.13 -38.28 -13.94
CA SER A 44 3.37 -39.07 -13.95
C SER A 44 4.00 -39.19 -12.56
N PHE A 45 3.86 -38.16 -11.72
CA PHE A 45 4.40 -38.14 -10.36
C PHE A 45 3.53 -38.97 -9.39
N GLY A 46 2.20 -38.89 -9.52
CA GLY A 46 1.26 -39.72 -8.75
C GLY A 46 1.39 -41.22 -9.03
N ALA A 47 1.61 -41.60 -10.30
CA ALA A 47 1.85 -42.99 -10.69
C ALA A 47 3.18 -43.54 -10.14
N GLY A 48 4.23 -42.71 -10.10
CA GLY A 48 5.52 -43.08 -9.51
C GLY A 48 5.45 -43.34 -8.00
N LEU A 49 4.70 -42.50 -7.27
CA LEU A 49 4.49 -42.66 -5.83
C LEU A 49 3.63 -43.91 -5.51
N GLY A 50 2.59 -44.16 -6.31
CA GLY A 50 1.76 -45.36 -6.19
C GLY A 50 2.53 -46.66 -6.44
N GLY A 51 3.41 -46.67 -7.44
CA GLY A 51 4.29 -47.81 -7.73
C GLY A 51 5.28 -48.11 -6.59
N LEU A 52 5.85 -47.06 -5.98
CA LEU A 52 6.73 -47.18 -4.81
C LEU A 52 6.00 -47.76 -3.58
N LEU A 53 4.76 -47.33 -3.31
CA LEU A 53 3.98 -47.83 -2.18
C LEU A 53 3.56 -49.30 -2.34
N ILE A 54 3.20 -49.71 -3.56
CA ILE A 54 2.88 -51.11 -3.87
C ILE A 54 4.13 -52.00 -3.78
N GLY A 55 5.27 -51.53 -4.32
CA GLY A 55 6.54 -52.24 -4.23
C GLY A 55 7.07 -52.39 -2.80
N PHE A 56 6.82 -51.40 -1.93
CA PHE A 56 7.19 -51.46 -0.52
C PHE A 56 6.28 -52.40 0.28
N GLY A 57 4.97 -52.39 0.01
CA GLY A 57 4.00 -53.30 0.64
C GLY A 57 4.26 -54.77 0.32
N LEU A 58 4.65 -55.09 -0.92
CA LEU A 58 5.01 -56.45 -1.33
C LEU A 58 6.32 -56.93 -0.68
N ASN A 59 7.35 -56.06 -0.60
CA ASN A 59 8.59 -56.40 0.09
C ASN A 59 8.40 -56.57 1.61
N MET A 60 7.44 -55.85 2.21
CA MET A 60 7.09 -56.00 3.63
C MET A 60 6.48 -57.37 3.94
N ILE A 61 5.60 -57.88 3.07
CA ILE A 61 5.00 -59.22 3.22
C ILE A 61 6.07 -60.31 3.10
N ILE A 62 7.02 -60.14 2.19
CA ILE A 62 8.16 -61.07 2.01
C ILE A 62 9.09 -61.03 3.23
N TYR A 63 9.37 -59.85 3.78
CA TYR A 63 10.26 -59.67 4.93
C TYR A 63 9.67 -60.23 6.24
N ILE A 64 8.36 -60.03 6.48
CA ILE A 64 7.64 -60.58 7.65
C ILE A 64 7.59 -62.11 7.62
N ASN A 65 7.51 -62.73 6.44
CA ASN A 65 7.58 -64.19 6.30
C ASN A 65 8.98 -64.76 6.55
N ALA A 66 10.04 -63.94 6.52
CA ALA A 66 11.42 -64.38 6.64
C ALA A 66 12.06 -64.12 8.02
N HIS A 67 11.48 -63.25 8.87
CA HIS A 67 12.08 -62.80 10.15
C HIS A 67 11.04 -62.76 11.28
N SER A 68 11.50 -62.70 12.54
CA SER A 68 10.62 -62.74 13.73
C SER A 68 9.69 -61.53 13.85
N LEU A 69 8.55 -61.74 14.51
CA LEU A 69 7.46 -60.74 14.71
C LEU A 69 7.94 -59.38 15.25
N SER A 70 9.03 -59.36 16.03
CA SER A 70 9.64 -58.15 16.59
C SER A 70 10.24 -57.23 15.53
N ASN A 71 10.81 -57.78 14.45
CA ASN A 71 11.39 -57.00 13.35
C ASN A 71 10.29 -56.45 12.43
N GLY A 72 9.15 -57.15 12.34
CA GLY A 72 7.96 -56.66 11.64
C GLY A 72 7.37 -55.41 12.31
N LEU A 73 7.31 -55.37 13.65
CA LEU A 73 6.82 -54.22 14.42
C LEU A 73 7.68 -52.96 14.24
N ALA A 74 9.01 -53.11 14.19
CA ALA A 74 9.92 -51.99 13.91
C ALA A 74 9.72 -51.42 12.49
N TYR A 75 9.47 -52.29 11.51
CA TYR A 75 9.12 -51.89 10.14
C TYR A 75 7.75 -51.18 10.07
N PHE A 76 6.75 -51.63 10.84
CA PHE A 76 5.45 -50.95 10.96
C PHE A 76 5.59 -49.54 11.51
N GLY A 77 6.49 -49.31 12.48
CA GLY A 77 6.78 -47.98 13.03
C GLY A 77 7.39 -47.03 11.98
N LEU A 78 8.34 -47.52 11.18
CA LEU A 78 8.94 -46.75 10.09
C LEU A 78 7.94 -46.44 8.97
N PHE A 79 7.07 -47.40 8.62
CA PHE A 79 6.02 -47.20 7.61
C PHE A 79 4.95 -46.22 8.09
N GLY A 80 4.48 -46.35 9.33
CA GLY A 80 3.55 -45.41 9.95
C GLY A 80 4.12 -43.99 10.00
N GLY A 81 5.39 -43.85 10.39
CA GLY A 81 6.09 -42.56 10.36
C GLY A 81 6.20 -41.96 8.95
N GLY A 82 6.50 -42.78 7.94
CA GLY A 82 6.56 -42.35 6.54
C GLY A 82 5.20 -41.88 6.00
N VAL A 83 4.13 -42.60 6.30
CA VAL A 83 2.77 -42.21 5.88
C VAL A 83 2.34 -40.89 6.52
N VAL A 84 2.66 -40.68 7.80
CA VAL A 84 2.38 -39.42 8.50
C VAL A 84 3.12 -38.24 7.84
N LEU A 85 4.40 -38.42 7.50
CA LEU A 85 5.18 -37.38 6.82
C LEU A 85 4.63 -37.05 5.43
N ILE A 86 4.13 -38.05 4.69
CA ILE A 86 3.49 -37.83 3.38
C ILE A 86 2.18 -37.04 3.55
N ILE A 87 1.36 -37.37 4.55
CA ILE A 87 0.10 -36.65 4.83
C ILE A 87 0.40 -35.20 5.24
N ILE A 88 1.43 -34.96 6.06
CA ILE A 88 1.87 -33.61 6.43
C ILE A 88 2.34 -32.85 5.18
N GLY A 89 3.12 -33.49 4.31
CA GLY A 89 3.58 -32.90 3.04
C GLY A 89 2.43 -32.55 2.09
N ILE A 90 1.43 -33.42 1.93
CA ILE A 90 0.25 -33.15 1.10
C ILE A 90 -0.56 -31.99 1.67
N ASN A 91 -0.73 -31.90 2.99
CA ASN A 91 -1.44 -30.80 3.64
C ASN A 91 -0.70 -29.47 3.51
N LEU A 92 0.64 -29.46 3.62
CA LEU A 92 1.47 -28.28 3.38
C LEU A 92 1.38 -27.81 1.92
N ILE A 93 1.44 -28.75 0.97
CA ILE A 93 1.28 -28.45 -0.45
C ILE A 93 -0.14 -27.90 -0.73
N ALA A 94 -1.17 -28.49 -0.14
CA ALA A 94 -2.55 -28.02 -0.27
C ALA A 94 -2.77 -26.64 0.36
N ALA A 95 -2.10 -26.33 1.48
CA ALA A 95 -2.13 -25.00 2.11
C ALA A 95 -1.46 -23.95 1.21
N MET A 96 -0.30 -24.27 0.63
CA MET A 96 0.38 -23.41 -0.34
C MET A 96 -0.46 -23.15 -1.59
N PHE A 97 -1.19 -24.15 -2.10
CA PHE A 97 -2.08 -23.95 -3.25
C PHE A 97 -3.30 -23.07 -2.90
N ARG A 98 -3.84 -23.14 -1.68
CA ARG A 98 -4.93 -22.25 -1.24
C ARG A 98 -4.51 -20.79 -1.13
N GLU A 99 -3.26 -20.52 -0.72
CA GLU A 99 -2.70 -19.16 -0.72
C GLU A 99 -2.55 -18.60 -2.14
N VAL A 100 -2.12 -19.43 -3.10
CA VAL A 100 -2.00 -18.99 -4.50
C VAL A 100 -3.37 -18.73 -5.14
N ASP A 101 -4.38 -19.54 -4.84
CA ASP A 101 -5.75 -19.32 -5.34
C ASP A 101 -6.39 -18.07 -4.69
N GLY A 102 -6.13 -17.81 -3.41
CA GLY A 102 -6.54 -16.59 -2.73
C GLY A 102 -5.89 -15.33 -3.30
N ALA A 103 -4.56 -15.37 -3.52
CA ALA A 103 -3.82 -14.27 -4.15
C ALA A 103 -4.29 -14.01 -5.59
N LYS A 104 -4.63 -15.07 -6.34
CA LYS A 104 -5.15 -14.95 -7.70
C LYS A 104 -6.58 -14.40 -7.73
N ALA A 105 -7.42 -14.75 -6.75
CA ALA A 105 -8.76 -14.19 -6.60
C ALA A 105 -8.69 -12.70 -6.25
N VAL A 106 -7.80 -12.30 -5.33
CA VAL A 106 -7.55 -10.89 -4.99
C VAL A 106 -7.01 -10.12 -6.20
N TYR A 107 -6.08 -10.69 -6.95
CA TYR A 107 -5.53 -10.07 -8.16
C TYR A 107 -6.58 -9.87 -9.26
N LEU A 108 -7.47 -10.86 -9.47
CA LEU A 108 -8.56 -10.75 -10.44
C LEU A 108 -9.65 -9.78 -9.96
N GLU A 109 -9.92 -9.71 -8.67
CA GLU A 109 -10.86 -8.75 -8.08
C GLU A 109 -10.29 -7.31 -8.14
N GLN A 110 -8.98 -7.14 -7.96
CA GLN A 110 -8.27 -5.88 -8.19
C GLN A 110 -8.34 -5.47 -9.67
N GLN A 111 -8.06 -6.38 -10.61
CA GLN A 111 -8.21 -6.10 -12.04
C GLN A 111 -9.65 -5.72 -12.41
N GLU A 112 -10.66 -6.41 -11.85
CA GLU A 112 -12.06 -6.06 -12.08
C GLU A 112 -12.48 -4.75 -11.41
N ARG A 113 -11.85 -4.35 -10.30
CA ARG A 113 -12.03 -3.04 -9.68
C ARG A 113 -11.36 -1.93 -10.49
N GLU A 114 -10.16 -2.15 -11.01
CA GLU A 114 -9.46 -1.24 -11.94
C GLU A 114 -10.27 -1.05 -13.24
N LEU A 115 -10.85 -2.15 -13.78
CA LEU A 115 -11.73 -2.10 -14.94
C LEU A 115 -13.05 -1.34 -14.66
N ARG A 116 -13.66 -1.53 -13.48
CA ARG A 116 -14.87 -0.79 -13.05
C ARG A 116 -14.58 0.66 -12.68
N GLN A 117 -13.36 0.99 -12.24
CA GLN A 117 -12.93 2.35 -11.87
C GLN A 117 -12.60 3.22 -13.08
N SER A 118 -12.40 2.64 -14.27
CA SER A 118 -12.23 3.40 -15.52
C SER A 118 -13.51 4.09 -16.04
N GLU A 119 -14.68 3.86 -15.42
CA GLU A 119 -15.98 4.20 -16.00
C GLU A 119 -16.59 5.56 -15.62
N VAL A 120 -16.00 6.38 -14.73
CA VAL A 120 -16.52 7.74 -14.48
C VAL A 120 -15.50 8.81 -14.87
N THR A 121 -15.46 9.04 -16.17
CA THR A 121 -14.69 10.09 -16.85
C THR A 121 -15.68 11.16 -17.32
N HIS A 122 -15.72 12.36 -16.72
CA HIS A 122 -16.57 13.43 -17.23
C HIS A 122 -15.94 14.02 -18.49
N SER A 123 -16.59 13.82 -19.64
CA SER A 123 -16.16 14.52 -20.84
C SER A 123 -16.31 16.04 -20.66
N ILE A 124 -15.43 16.83 -21.27
CA ILE A 124 -15.54 18.30 -21.25
C ILE A 124 -16.93 18.79 -21.73
N GLY A 125 -17.53 18.09 -22.70
CA GLY A 125 -18.87 18.42 -23.18
C GLY A 125 -19.96 18.17 -22.14
N GLN A 126 -19.82 17.11 -21.33
CA GLN A 126 -20.72 16.82 -20.22
C GLN A 126 -20.58 17.89 -19.12
N VAL A 127 -19.35 18.19 -18.67
CA VAL A 127 -19.12 19.26 -17.69
C VAL A 127 -19.63 20.61 -18.18
N ALA A 128 -19.42 20.93 -19.46
CA ALA A 128 -19.94 22.17 -20.02
C ALA A 128 -21.48 22.21 -20.00
N SER A 129 -22.14 21.07 -20.24
CA SER A 129 -23.59 20.97 -20.15
C SER A 129 -24.08 21.08 -18.70
N ASP A 130 -23.46 20.38 -17.76
CA ASP A 130 -23.90 20.31 -16.36
C ASP A 130 -23.78 21.66 -15.64
N PHE A 131 -22.88 22.52 -16.10
CA PHE A 131 -22.62 23.85 -15.51
C PHE A 131 -22.99 25.01 -16.45
N ASP A 132 -23.79 24.77 -17.48
CA ASP A 132 -24.26 25.77 -18.45
C ASP A 132 -23.11 26.63 -19.07
N ILE A 133 -21.94 26.04 -19.27
CA ILE A 133 -20.77 26.73 -19.81
C ILE A 133 -20.99 27.00 -21.30
N PRO A 134 -21.08 28.28 -21.74
CA PRO A 134 -21.41 28.59 -23.11
C PRO A 134 -20.24 28.31 -24.05
N ARG A 135 -20.57 27.93 -25.29
CA ARG A 135 -19.60 27.93 -26.37
C ARG A 135 -19.23 29.36 -26.75
N VAL A 136 -17.95 29.57 -27.07
CA VAL A 136 -17.42 30.86 -27.50
C VAL A 136 -16.57 30.66 -28.75
N PRO A 137 -16.49 31.64 -29.66
CA PRO A 137 -15.66 31.55 -30.85
C PRO A 137 -14.16 31.57 -30.48
N ASP A 138 -13.31 31.08 -31.39
CA ASP A 138 -11.85 31.03 -31.19
C ASP A 138 -11.19 32.40 -30.98
N THR A 139 -11.90 33.49 -31.30
CA THR A 139 -11.47 34.87 -31.04
C THR A 139 -11.60 35.31 -29.59
N GLN A 140 -12.28 34.53 -28.75
CA GLN A 140 -12.40 34.76 -27.31
C GLN A 140 -11.60 33.70 -26.53
N PRO A 141 -11.16 34.02 -25.30
CA PRO A 141 -10.53 33.04 -24.42
C PRO A 141 -11.42 31.80 -24.26
N ASN A 142 -10.90 30.65 -24.69
CA ASN A 142 -11.67 29.42 -24.72
C ASN A 142 -10.80 28.20 -24.40
N TYR A 143 -11.43 27.18 -23.85
CA TYR A 143 -10.86 25.85 -23.70
C TYR A 143 -11.72 24.87 -24.50
N ARG A 144 -11.18 24.39 -25.62
CA ARG A 144 -11.88 23.50 -26.57
C ARG A 144 -13.25 24.07 -27.01
N GLY A 145 -13.32 25.37 -27.25
CA GLY A 145 -14.53 26.08 -27.71
C GLY A 145 -15.53 26.46 -26.62
N TYR A 146 -15.20 26.26 -25.34
CA TYR A 146 -16.02 26.69 -24.19
C TYR A 146 -15.41 27.86 -23.45
N ARG A 147 -16.24 28.70 -22.84
CA ARG A 147 -15.82 29.91 -22.12
C ARG A 147 -14.75 29.60 -21.08
N LEU A 148 -13.67 30.38 -21.12
CA LEU A 148 -12.51 30.25 -20.24
C LEU A 148 -12.25 31.60 -19.58
N ILE A 149 -12.04 31.59 -18.26
CA ILE A 149 -11.78 32.80 -17.46
C ILE A 149 -10.48 32.67 -16.68
N MET A 150 -9.91 33.83 -16.32
CA MET A 150 -8.67 33.89 -15.56
C MET A 150 -8.88 33.63 -14.07
N GLN A 151 -9.99 34.08 -13.47
CA GLN A 151 -10.23 33.99 -12.04
C GLN A 151 -11.71 33.74 -11.78
N ASP A 152 -12.01 32.94 -10.76
CA ASP A 152 -13.36 32.73 -10.29
C ASP A 152 -13.92 33.99 -9.60
N ALA A 153 -15.19 33.97 -9.20
CA ALA A 153 -15.84 35.11 -8.56
C ALA A 153 -15.38 35.30 -7.10
N GLY A 154 -14.58 34.36 -6.59
CA GLY A 154 -14.17 34.31 -5.19
C GLY A 154 -15.36 34.05 -4.27
N GLY A 155 -15.31 34.66 -3.09
CA GLY A 155 -16.31 34.54 -2.05
C GLY A 155 -15.77 35.05 -0.72
N ASP A 156 -16.57 34.92 0.32
CA ASP A 156 -16.12 35.21 1.69
C ASP A 156 -15.01 34.24 2.10
N PRO A 157 -14.06 34.67 2.95
CA PRO A 157 -13.01 33.80 3.47
C PRO A 157 -13.58 32.53 4.10
N SER A 158 -12.86 31.41 3.99
CA SER A 158 -13.31 30.19 4.67
C SER A 158 -13.31 30.39 6.18
N PRO A 159 -14.28 29.82 6.92
CA PRO A 159 -14.34 29.98 8.38
C PRO A 159 -13.06 29.54 9.09
N LEU A 160 -12.48 28.43 8.66
CA LEU A 160 -11.22 27.92 9.22
C LEU A 160 -10.04 28.84 8.89
N TRP A 161 -9.97 29.37 7.66
CA TRP A 161 -8.95 30.34 7.32
C TRP A 161 -9.07 31.58 8.20
N GLN A 162 -10.26 32.18 8.29
CA GLN A 162 -10.51 33.40 9.05
C GLN A 162 -10.12 33.24 10.53
N GLN A 163 -10.41 32.08 11.12
CA GLN A 163 -10.16 31.83 12.54
C GLN A 163 -8.69 31.49 12.86
N TYR A 164 -8.01 30.75 11.96
CA TYR A 164 -6.74 30.10 12.31
C TYR A 164 -5.51 30.54 11.51
N HIS A 165 -5.67 31.28 10.40
CA HIS A 165 -4.54 31.62 9.53
C HIS A 165 -3.38 32.34 10.24
N ASP A 166 -3.67 33.18 11.25
CA ASP A 166 -2.66 33.93 12.01
C ASP A 166 -2.24 33.26 13.33
N LYS A 167 -2.72 32.05 13.61
CA LYS A 167 -2.41 31.35 14.86
C LYS A 167 -1.03 30.68 14.81
N SER A 168 -0.45 30.46 16.00
CA SER A 168 0.81 29.73 16.16
C SER A 168 0.55 28.26 16.46
N THR A 169 1.48 27.40 16.06
CA THR A 169 1.52 25.97 16.41
C THR A 169 2.37 25.68 17.65
N ASN A 170 3.13 26.66 18.17
CA ASN A 170 4.16 26.46 19.20
C ASN A 170 3.62 25.80 20.48
N ALA A 171 2.42 26.18 20.92
CA ALA A 171 1.82 25.62 22.12
C ALA A 171 1.54 24.11 21.96
N ALA A 172 1.03 23.69 20.81
CA ALA A 172 0.77 22.28 20.51
C ALA A 172 2.07 21.47 20.44
N SER A 173 3.13 22.04 19.86
CA SER A 173 4.45 21.41 19.83
C SER A 173 5.05 21.24 21.23
N HIS A 174 5.00 22.27 22.08
CA HIS A 174 5.47 22.17 23.48
C HIS A 174 4.63 21.20 24.35
N GLN A 175 3.38 20.98 23.96
CA GLN A 175 2.47 20.02 24.62
C GLN A 175 2.55 18.61 24.01
N TYR A 176 3.49 18.36 23.10
CA TYR A 176 3.65 17.06 22.41
C TYR A 176 2.38 16.60 21.66
N ARG A 177 1.61 17.54 21.11
CA ARG A 177 0.45 17.28 20.23
C ARG A 177 0.74 17.46 18.74
N LEU A 178 1.87 18.08 18.41
CA LEU A 178 2.34 18.31 17.05
C LEU A 178 3.82 17.95 16.94
N PHE A 179 4.15 17.09 15.99
CA PHE A 179 5.49 16.60 15.70
C PHE A 179 5.85 16.83 14.23
N GLY A 180 7.13 17.09 13.95
CA GLY A 180 7.59 17.42 12.60
C GLY A 180 7.37 18.89 12.24
N ASP A 181 7.71 19.25 11.02
CA ASP A 181 7.75 20.64 10.55
C ASP A 181 6.82 20.81 9.33
N PRO A 182 5.60 21.34 9.48
CA PRO A 182 4.69 21.57 8.36
C PRO A 182 5.33 22.42 7.26
N GLY A 183 5.24 21.98 6.00
CA GLY A 183 5.84 22.65 4.84
C GLY A 183 7.32 22.31 4.58
N VAL A 184 7.91 21.34 5.27
CA VAL A 184 9.26 20.82 4.99
C VAL A 184 9.21 19.69 3.95
N GLY A 185 10.01 19.81 2.89
CA GLY A 185 10.12 18.80 1.81
C GLY A 185 10.06 19.39 0.39
N LEU A 186 9.44 20.56 0.23
CA LEU A 186 9.23 21.17 -1.10
C LEU A 186 10.48 21.80 -1.75
N ASN A 187 11.59 21.91 -0.99
CA ASN A 187 12.88 22.43 -1.49
C ASN A 187 13.73 21.35 -2.17
N ALA A 188 13.46 20.05 -1.94
CA ALA A 188 14.25 18.95 -2.49
C ALA A 188 13.74 18.46 -3.86
N SER A 189 12.47 18.75 -4.19
CA SER A 189 11.73 18.23 -5.34
C SER A 189 11.84 19.07 -6.63
N GLY A 190 12.75 20.05 -6.68
CA GLY A 190 13.05 20.79 -7.92
C GLY A 190 11.93 21.72 -8.43
N PHE A 191 10.92 22.02 -7.59
CA PHE A 191 9.84 22.95 -7.94
C PHE A 191 10.31 24.42 -7.91
N ASP A 192 9.85 25.21 -8.88
CA ASP A 192 10.09 26.65 -8.92
C ASP A 192 9.48 27.37 -7.70
N ARG A 193 10.13 28.46 -7.25
CA ARG A 193 9.72 29.27 -6.06
C ARG A 193 8.25 29.74 -6.08
N GLN A 194 7.59 29.71 -7.23
CA GLN A 194 6.19 30.10 -7.41
C GLN A 194 5.18 28.99 -7.01
N ASN A 195 5.57 27.72 -7.08
CA ASN A 195 4.73 26.57 -6.71
C ASN A 195 5.00 26.05 -5.27
N VAL A 196 6.20 26.29 -4.74
CA VAL A 196 6.58 25.91 -3.37
C VAL A 196 5.79 26.70 -2.31
N ARG A 197 5.51 27.98 -2.56
CA ARG A 197 4.86 28.86 -1.58
C ARG A 197 3.38 28.56 -1.31
N PRO A 198 2.54 28.22 -2.31
CA PRO A 198 1.16 27.82 -2.06
C PRO A 198 1.04 26.50 -1.28
N GLY A 199 1.83 25.48 -1.62
CA GLY A 199 1.85 24.19 -0.91
C GLY A 199 2.19 24.36 0.58
N GLN A 200 3.32 25.01 0.87
CA GLN A 200 3.72 25.31 2.26
C GLN A 200 2.65 26.08 3.04
N LYS A 201 1.98 27.05 2.40
CA LYS A 201 0.89 27.81 3.05
C LYS A 201 -0.29 26.92 3.40
N GLY A 202 -0.64 25.97 2.53
CA GLY A 202 -1.73 25.01 2.77
C GLY A 202 -1.45 24.11 3.96
N GLU A 203 -0.28 23.46 3.97
CA GLU A 203 0.16 22.62 5.08
C GLU A 203 0.24 23.40 6.40
N GLN A 204 0.82 24.60 6.38
CA GLN A 204 0.93 25.44 7.58
C GLN A 204 -0.45 25.87 8.10
N LEU A 205 -1.40 26.20 7.21
CA LEU A 205 -2.76 26.51 7.61
C LEU A 205 -3.41 25.30 8.27
N PHE A 206 -3.29 24.11 7.67
CA PHE A 206 -3.88 22.89 8.25
C PHE A 206 -3.28 22.58 9.62
N ALA A 207 -1.96 22.70 9.76
CA ALA A 207 -1.27 22.53 11.03
C ALA A 207 -1.74 23.53 12.09
N ARG A 208 -1.96 24.80 11.72
CA ARG A 208 -2.50 25.82 12.63
C ARG A 208 -3.90 25.46 13.11
N ILE A 209 -4.75 24.95 12.23
CA ILE A 209 -6.11 24.55 12.57
C ILE A 209 -6.06 23.39 13.59
N ILE A 210 -5.38 22.29 13.25
CA ILE A 210 -5.28 21.11 14.13
C ILE A 210 -4.64 21.47 15.49
N ALA A 211 -3.57 22.28 15.49
CA ALA A 211 -2.90 22.69 16.73
C ALA A 211 -3.80 23.49 17.68
N ASN A 212 -4.76 24.24 17.13
CA ASN A 212 -5.65 25.16 17.86
C ASN A 212 -7.07 24.61 18.05
N MET A 213 -7.31 23.34 17.72
CA MET A 213 -8.53 22.57 18.03
C MET A 213 -8.19 21.38 18.94
N PRO A 214 -7.77 21.60 20.20
CA PRO A 214 -7.38 20.52 21.11
C PRO A 214 -8.51 19.51 21.38
N GLU A 215 -9.77 19.92 21.24
CA GLU A 215 -10.97 19.09 21.39
C GLU A 215 -11.09 17.96 20.36
N LEU A 216 -10.37 18.03 19.23
CA LEU A 216 -10.30 16.93 18.27
C LEU A 216 -9.61 15.70 18.84
N ASN A 217 -8.84 15.84 19.93
CA ASN A 217 -8.14 14.74 20.58
C ASN A 217 -7.26 13.89 19.63
N VAL A 218 -6.59 14.56 18.68
CA VAL A 218 -5.61 13.93 17.78
C VAL A 218 -4.19 14.38 18.09
N LEU A 219 -3.22 13.51 17.80
CA LEU A 219 -1.81 13.87 17.63
C LEU A 219 -1.54 14.06 16.14
N SER A 220 -0.73 15.08 15.78
CA SER A 220 -0.38 15.36 14.38
C SER A 220 1.11 15.22 14.13
N PHE A 221 1.45 14.58 13.01
CA PHE A 221 2.80 14.28 12.55
C PHE A 221 2.95 14.86 11.15
N TRP A 222 3.99 15.65 10.90
CA TRP A 222 4.12 16.46 9.69
C TRP A 222 5.40 16.14 8.91
N SER A 223 5.28 16.15 7.58
CA SER A 223 6.34 15.85 6.63
C SER A 223 6.88 14.44 6.82
N LEU A 224 6.07 13.43 6.49
CA LEU A 224 6.45 12.03 6.63
C LEU A 224 7.21 11.55 5.39
N HIS A 225 8.21 10.69 5.61
CA HIS A 225 8.73 9.82 4.56
C HIS A 225 7.65 8.86 4.10
N GLY A 226 7.61 8.59 2.80
CA GLY A 226 6.92 7.41 2.31
C GLY A 226 7.77 6.17 2.49
N ILE A 227 7.23 5.03 2.07
CA ILE A 227 7.99 3.80 1.90
C ILE A 227 7.87 3.27 0.49
N ASP A 228 8.94 2.63 0.01
CA ASP A 228 8.90 1.84 -1.21
C ASP A 228 8.31 0.44 -0.95
N GLN A 229 8.13 -0.35 -2.01
CA GLN A 229 7.62 -1.72 -1.96
C GLN A 229 8.50 -2.69 -1.14
N TYR A 230 9.71 -2.26 -0.78
CA TYR A 230 10.68 -2.99 0.04
C TYR A 230 10.78 -2.42 1.47
N GLY A 231 9.91 -1.48 1.83
CA GLY A 231 9.83 -0.83 3.14
C GLY A 231 10.96 0.14 3.45
N PHE A 232 11.74 0.55 2.45
CA PHE A 232 12.70 1.63 2.65
C PHE A 232 12.00 2.97 2.66
N LEU A 233 12.48 3.86 3.55
CA LEU A 233 12.06 5.25 3.55
C LEU A 233 12.44 5.92 2.23
N ILE A 234 11.45 6.52 1.58
CA ILE A 234 11.61 7.33 0.38
C ILE A 234 11.07 8.74 0.62
N ASP A 235 11.48 9.67 -0.23
CA ASP A 235 10.82 10.97 -0.28
C ASP A 235 9.50 10.80 -1.03
N ALA A 236 8.39 10.85 -0.30
CA ALA A 236 7.04 10.82 -0.83
C ALA A 236 6.20 11.95 -0.21
N ASP A 237 5.13 12.31 -0.91
CA ASP A 237 4.22 13.40 -0.53
C ASP A 237 3.13 12.87 0.42
N ILE A 238 3.52 12.53 1.65
CA ILE A 238 2.58 12.37 2.77
C ILE A 238 2.81 13.57 3.70
N ASP A 239 1.95 14.57 3.59
CA ASP A 239 2.14 15.84 4.28
C ASP A 239 1.89 15.71 5.78
N CYS A 240 0.87 14.93 6.16
CA CYS A 240 0.52 14.75 7.55
C CYS A 240 -0.04 13.34 7.84
N MET A 241 0.22 12.86 9.05
CA MET A 241 -0.55 11.79 9.68
C MET A 241 -1.24 12.35 10.93
N LEU A 242 -2.54 12.16 11.05
CA LEU A 242 -3.29 12.40 12.29
C LEU A 242 -3.57 11.05 12.96
N ILE A 243 -3.37 10.96 14.28
CA ILE A 243 -3.64 9.75 15.06
C ILE A 243 -4.60 10.07 16.20
N GLY A 244 -5.68 9.31 16.27
CA GLY A 244 -6.66 9.35 17.35
C GLY A 244 -6.98 7.95 17.87
N ILE A 245 -7.64 7.87 19.02
CA ILE A 245 -8.18 6.62 19.55
C ILE A 245 -9.62 6.84 19.98
N ASP A 246 -10.53 5.97 19.57
CA ASP A 246 -11.93 6.10 19.95
C ASP A 246 -12.20 5.58 21.38
N GLN A 247 -13.42 5.78 21.87
CA GLN A 247 -13.83 5.35 23.21
C GLN A 247 -13.84 3.83 23.40
N LYS A 248 -13.75 3.04 22.31
CA LYS A 248 -13.68 1.58 22.33
C LYS A 248 -12.24 1.07 22.28
N GLY A 249 -11.26 1.97 22.17
CA GLY A 249 -9.84 1.64 22.08
C GLY A 249 -9.35 1.33 20.66
N VAL A 250 -10.13 1.62 19.62
CA VAL A 250 -9.69 1.48 18.22
C VAL A 250 -8.87 2.71 17.83
N THR A 251 -7.65 2.48 17.35
CA THR A 251 -6.79 3.55 16.83
C THR A 251 -7.20 3.90 15.40
N HIS A 252 -7.34 5.18 15.13
CA HIS A 252 -7.66 5.72 13.80
C HIS A 252 -6.48 6.55 13.30
N ARG A 253 -6.07 6.35 12.05
CA ARG A 253 -4.97 7.06 11.41
C ARG A 253 -5.43 7.68 10.10
N TRP A 254 -5.25 8.99 9.97
CA TRP A 254 -5.50 9.70 8.72
C TRP A 254 -4.19 10.08 8.06
N PHE A 255 -3.92 9.51 6.90
CA PHE A 255 -2.84 9.89 6.01
C PHE A 255 -3.35 10.97 5.06
N VAL A 256 -2.83 12.18 5.23
CA VAL A 256 -3.34 13.39 4.58
C VAL A 256 -2.30 13.98 3.64
N ASP A 257 -2.71 14.20 2.40
CA ASP A 257 -1.98 15.01 1.42
C ASP A 257 -2.72 16.34 1.21
N VAL A 258 -2.09 17.45 1.55
CA VAL A 258 -2.73 18.77 1.64
C VAL A 258 -2.51 19.54 0.34
N LYS A 259 -3.60 19.91 -0.33
CA LYS A 259 -3.56 20.58 -1.64
C LYS A 259 -4.15 21.97 -1.56
N ASN A 260 -3.30 22.98 -1.76
CA ASN A 260 -3.68 24.37 -1.88
C ASN A 260 -3.65 24.82 -3.35
N TYR A 261 -4.66 24.37 -4.10
CA TYR A 261 -4.86 24.81 -5.48
C TYR A 261 -5.64 26.12 -5.53
N LYS A 262 -5.48 26.82 -6.66
CA LYS A 262 -6.23 28.04 -6.94
C LYS A 262 -7.73 27.73 -7.02
N GLY A 263 -8.50 28.38 -6.17
CA GLY A 263 -9.96 28.42 -6.19
C GLY A 263 -10.51 29.05 -4.92
N GLY A 264 -11.62 29.77 -5.02
CA GLY A 264 -12.41 30.25 -3.90
C GLY A 264 -13.77 29.54 -3.81
N ALA A 265 -14.72 30.14 -3.11
CA ALA A 265 -16.06 29.60 -2.92
C ALA A 265 -16.81 29.36 -4.24
N ASP A 266 -16.51 30.12 -5.29
CA ASP A 266 -17.12 29.95 -6.61
C ASP A 266 -16.52 28.77 -7.41
N THR A 267 -15.33 28.30 -7.04
CA THR A 267 -14.64 27.21 -7.73
C THR A 267 -15.21 25.84 -7.35
N MET A 268 -15.36 24.97 -8.34
CA MET A 268 -15.61 23.55 -8.17
C MET A 268 -14.56 22.74 -8.92
N TYR A 269 -14.08 21.66 -8.29
CA TYR A 269 -13.21 20.68 -8.94
C TYR A 269 -14.02 19.44 -9.35
N ILE A 270 -13.70 18.89 -10.51
CA ILE A 270 -14.40 17.73 -11.08
C ILE A 270 -13.38 16.82 -11.77
N ASN A 271 -13.45 15.50 -11.58
CA ASN A 271 -12.62 14.56 -12.33
C ASN A 271 -12.97 14.58 -13.82
N GLU A 272 -12.02 15.03 -14.66
CA GLU A 272 -12.08 14.81 -16.11
C GLU A 272 -11.79 13.34 -16.40
N ASN A 273 -10.76 12.80 -15.77
CA ASN A 273 -10.40 11.38 -15.75
C ASN A 273 -9.71 11.06 -14.41
N GLU A 274 -9.22 9.82 -14.27
CA GLU A 274 -8.54 9.35 -13.05
C GLU A 274 -7.33 10.23 -12.65
N HIS A 275 -6.60 10.77 -13.63
CA HIS A 275 -5.38 11.53 -13.38
C HIS A 275 -5.55 13.04 -13.64
N SER A 276 -6.78 13.54 -13.81
CA SER A 276 -6.96 14.98 -13.98
C SER A 276 -8.25 15.57 -13.44
N LEU A 277 -8.14 16.78 -12.88
CA LEU A 277 -9.27 17.59 -12.41
C LEU A 277 -9.47 18.82 -13.28
N MET A 278 -10.71 19.08 -13.66
CA MET A 278 -11.15 20.35 -14.24
C MET A 278 -11.56 21.35 -13.15
N ARG A 279 -11.30 22.64 -13.39
CA ARG A 279 -11.74 23.76 -12.56
C ARG A 279 -12.88 24.51 -13.22
N VAL A 280 -14.01 24.65 -12.54
CA VAL A 280 -15.20 25.32 -13.04
C VAL A 280 -15.61 26.44 -12.08
N SER A 281 -15.94 27.60 -12.63
CA SER A 281 -16.64 28.67 -11.90
C SER A 281 -18.13 28.45 -12.04
N ARG A 282 -18.80 28.24 -10.90
CA ARG A 282 -20.22 27.89 -10.86
C ARG A 282 -21.10 29.08 -11.23
N THR A 283 -20.72 30.28 -10.80
CA THR A 283 -21.50 31.51 -11.02
C THR A 283 -21.19 32.20 -12.34
N GLN A 284 -19.97 32.04 -12.88
CA GLN A 284 -19.60 32.64 -14.16
C GLN A 284 -19.79 31.69 -15.35
N HIS A 285 -20.18 30.44 -15.09
CA HIS A 285 -20.41 29.42 -16.11
C HIS A 285 -19.21 29.32 -17.07
N ALA A 286 -18.03 29.04 -16.51
CA ALA A 286 -16.78 29.03 -17.26
C ALA A 286 -15.74 28.08 -16.66
N PHE A 287 -14.84 27.58 -17.50
CA PHE A 287 -13.62 26.94 -17.03
C PHE A 287 -12.65 27.98 -16.46
N ILE A 288 -11.90 27.62 -15.40
CA ILE A 288 -10.98 28.55 -14.73
C ILE A 288 -9.54 28.17 -15.03
N LEU A 289 -8.77 29.14 -15.54
CA LEU A 289 -7.34 28.98 -15.78
C LEU A 289 -6.52 28.80 -14.51
N GLY A 290 -5.70 27.74 -14.52
CA GLY A 290 -4.62 27.53 -13.56
C GLY A 290 -3.39 28.38 -13.89
N PRO A 291 -2.38 28.38 -12.99
CA PRO A 291 -1.11 29.06 -13.22
C PRO A 291 -0.35 28.59 -14.47
N ASP A 292 -0.60 27.34 -14.89
CA ASP A 292 -0.02 26.70 -16.08
C ASP A 292 -0.74 27.06 -17.39
N GLY A 293 -1.72 27.95 -17.34
CA GLY A 293 -2.51 28.36 -18.50
C GLY A 293 -3.52 27.31 -18.97
N LYS A 294 -3.83 26.30 -18.13
CA LYS A 294 -4.85 25.28 -18.44
C LYS A 294 -5.90 25.20 -17.34
N PRO A 295 -7.15 24.85 -17.66
CA PRO A 295 -8.17 24.63 -16.64
C PRO A 295 -8.12 23.25 -15.98
N VAL A 296 -7.16 22.42 -16.38
CA VAL A 296 -6.98 21.04 -15.91
C VAL A 296 -5.76 20.94 -14.99
N ILE A 297 -5.86 20.15 -13.92
CA ILE A 297 -4.78 19.79 -12.99
C ILE A 297 -4.42 18.34 -13.23
N GLY A 298 -3.13 18.00 -13.33
CA GLY A 298 -2.66 16.61 -13.28
C GLY A 298 -2.57 16.10 -11.84
N LEU A 299 -3.04 14.87 -11.61
CA LEU A 299 -3.00 14.19 -10.32
C LEU A 299 -1.92 13.11 -10.32
N SER A 300 -1.31 12.88 -9.15
CA SER A 300 -0.27 11.87 -8.99
C SER A 300 -0.81 10.61 -8.30
N ASP A 301 -0.22 9.46 -8.62
CA ASP A 301 -0.52 8.17 -7.99
C ASP A 301 0.15 7.98 -6.63
N ASN A 302 0.76 9.04 -6.07
CA ASN A 302 1.60 8.91 -4.89
C ASN A 302 0.82 8.36 -3.69
N MET A 303 -0.35 8.94 -3.39
CA MET A 303 -1.16 8.49 -2.26
C MET A 303 -1.67 7.06 -2.42
N ASN A 304 -2.03 6.65 -3.64
CA ASN A 304 -2.42 5.27 -3.94
C ASN A 304 -1.28 4.29 -3.66
N ARG A 305 -0.09 4.58 -4.22
CA ARG A 305 1.11 3.75 -4.01
C ARG A 305 1.51 3.70 -2.55
N GLN A 306 1.42 4.81 -1.84
CA GLN A 306 1.74 4.85 -0.41
C GLN A 306 0.73 4.06 0.42
N ARG A 307 -0.57 4.15 0.13
CA ARG A 307 -1.57 3.28 0.77
C ARG A 307 -1.19 1.81 0.66
N ASP A 308 -0.81 1.38 -0.53
CA ASP A 308 -0.48 -0.03 -0.77
C ASP A 308 0.84 -0.43 -0.09
N ASN A 309 1.85 0.45 -0.11
CA ASN A 309 3.15 0.15 0.52
C ASN A 309 3.09 0.16 2.05
N TRP A 310 2.26 1.04 2.65
CA TRP A 310 2.03 1.15 4.10
C TRP A 310 1.06 0.10 4.65
N ASN A 311 0.56 -0.80 3.80
CA ASN A 311 -0.30 -1.87 4.25
C ASN A 311 0.41 -2.74 5.30
N GLU A 312 -0.16 -2.84 6.50
CA GLU A 312 0.37 -3.63 7.62
C GLU A 312 -0.19 -5.05 7.69
N SER A 313 -1.02 -5.44 6.71
CA SER A 313 -1.63 -6.77 6.67
C SER A 313 -0.59 -7.88 6.71
N GLU A 314 -0.96 -9.00 7.33
CA GLU A 314 -0.16 -10.22 7.28
C GLU A 314 0.17 -10.61 5.83
N GLY A 315 1.46 -10.86 5.55
CA GLY A 315 1.95 -11.16 4.21
C GLY A 315 2.27 -9.94 3.33
N SER A 316 2.06 -8.70 3.81
CA SER A 316 2.63 -7.53 3.14
C SER A 316 4.11 -7.36 3.51
N THR A 317 4.91 -6.85 2.60
CA THR A 317 6.34 -6.57 2.84
C THR A 317 6.53 -5.76 4.13
N TYR A 318 5.73 -4.69 4.29
CA TYR A 318 5.81 -3.80 5.43
C TYR A 318 5.34 -4.43 6.76
N GLY A 319 4.25 -5.20 6.73
CA GLY A 319 3.75 -5.94 7.90
C GLY A 319 4.75 -7.01 8.36
N GLU A 320 5.37 -7.73 7.44
CA GLU A 320 6.40 -8.72 7.75
C GLU A 320 7.68 -8.09 8.31
N MET A 321 8.15 -6.99 7.72
CA MET A 321 9.30 -6.24 8.25
C MET A 321 9.03 -5.71 9.65
N ARG A 322 7.87 -5.09 9.87
CA ARG A 322 7.48 -4.62 11.21
C ARG A 322 7.56 -5.76 12.23
N ARG A 323 6.94 -6.90 11.93
CA ARG A 323 6.93 -8.09 12.81
C ARG A 323 8.34 -8.63 13.08
N LEU A 324 9.17 -8.77 12.05
CA LEU A 324 10.54 -9.28 12.16
C LEU A 324 11.43 -8.37 13.03
N ILE A 325 11.13 -7.07 13.05
CA ILE A 325 12.06 -6.08 13.61
C ILE A 325 11.62 -5.57 14.98
N THR A 326 10.32 -5.45 15.24
CA THR A 326 9.83 -5.12 16.59
C THR A 326 9.86 -6.32 17.54
N GLY A 327 10.02 -7.55 17.02
CA GLY A 327 10.01 -8.77 17.82
C GLY A 327 8.67 -9.03 18.52
N GLU A 328 7.62 -8.28 18.17
CA GLU A 328 6.34 -8.31 18.87
C GLU A 328 5.34 -9.21 18.17
N CYS A 329 5.05 -10.33 18.84
CA CYS A 329 3.83 -11.12 18.71
C CYS A 329 2.59 -10.43 19.33
N ASN A 330 2.66 -9.13 19.65
CA ASN A 330 1.52 -8.39 20.18
C ASN A 330 0.69 -7.85 19.02
N VAL A 331 -0.38 -8.59 18.71
CA VAL A 331 -1.44 -8.16 17.79
C VAL A 331 -2.18 -6.99 18.46
N LEU A 332 -1.66 -5.77 18.33
CA LEU A 332 -2.50 -4.58 18.51
C LEU A 332 -3.69 -4.71 17.56
N PRO A 333 -4.90 -4.28 17.96
CA PRO A 333 -6.02 -4.20 17.04
C PRO A 333 -5.58 -3.43 15.80
N GLU A 334 -5.94 -3.95 14.61
CA GLU A 334 -5.62 -3.28 13.36
C GLU A 334 -6.17 -1.84 13.40
N PRO A 335 -5.33 -0.83 13.17
CA PRO A 335 -5.80 0.54 13.11
C PRO A 335 -6.75 0.71 11.92
N VAL A 336 -7.68 1.64 12.06
CA VAL A 336 -8.50 2.07 10.93
C VAL A 336 -7.72 3.16 10.20
N ASP A 337 -7.23 2.81 9.02
CA ASP A 337 -6.47 3.72 8.17
C ASP A 337 -7.36 4.38 7.14
N GLU A 338 -7.24 5.69 7.08
CA GLU A 338 -7.91 6.51 6.09
C GLU A 338 -6.90 7.34 5.31
N TRP A 339 -6.98 7.25 3.98
CA TRP A 339 -6.12 7.95 3.05
C TRP A 339 -6.95 9.01 2.35
N VAL A 340 -6.52 10.27 2.46
CA VAL A 340 -7.33 11.41 2.02
C VAL A 340 -6.48 12.51 1.42
N VAL A 341 -7.00 13.14 0.38
CA VAL A 341 -6.48 14.41 -0.13
C VAL A 341 -7.30 15.54 0.46
N CYS A 342 -6.65 16.46 1.17
CA CYS A 342 -7.31 17.56 1.86
C CYS A 342 -7.09 18.87 1.11
N MET A 343 -8.16 19.38 0.50
CA MET A 343 -8.18 20.64 -0.22
C MET A 343 -8.36 21.81 0.75
N THR A 344 -7.50 22.80 0.63
CA THR A 344 -7.50 23.95 1.54
C THR A 344 -8.47 25.03 1.09
N GLY A 345 -9.25 25.58 2.02
CA GLY A 345 -9.90 26.89 1.84
C GLY A 345 -8.92 28.05 2.03
N GLY A 346 -9.37 29.27 1.70
CA GLY A 346 -8.54 30.46 1.82
C GLY A 346 -9.32 31.76 2.00
N GLU A 347 -8.64 32.88 1.74
CA GLU A 347 -9.20 34.24 1.79
C GLU A 347 -10.41 34.44 0.86
N HIS A 348 -10.56 33.60 -0.16
CA HIS A 348 -11.66 33.66 -1.12
C HIS A 348 -12.68 32.53 -0.95
N GLY A 349 -12.61 31.80 0.16
CA GLY A 349 -13.52 30.71 0.51
C GLY A 349 -12.96 29.31 0.27
N THR A 350 -13.82 28.31 0.41
CA THR A 350 -13.48 26.89 0.21
C THR A 350 -14.08 26.40 -1.11
N PRO A 351 -13.26 25.82 -2.01
CA PRO A 351 -13.79 25.25 -3.26
C PRO A 351 -14.72 24.08 -2.97
N LEU A 352 -15.73 23.90 -3.82
CA LEU A 352 -16.64 22.76 -3.72
C LEU A 352 -15.96 21.49 -4.24
N MET A 353 -16.01 20.45 -3.40
CA MET A 353 -15.56 19.09 -3.70
C MET A 353 -16.79 18.18 -3.66
N ALA A 354 -17.33 17.80 -4.83
CA ALA A 354 -18.39 16.79 -4.89
C ALA A 354 -17.86 15.60 -5.70
N ASP A 355 -17.74 14.45 -5.03
CA ASP A 355 -17.28 13.18 -5.62
C ASP A 355 -15.95 13.30 -6.38
N VAL A 356 -14.98 14.00 -5.77
CA VAL A 356 -13.64 14.16 -6.33
C VAL A 356 -12.71 13.12 -5.75
N TYR A 357 -11.95 12.46 -6.63
CA TYR A 357 -11.01 11.41 -6.26
C TYR A 357 -9.64 11.64 -6.90
N TRP A 358 -8.61 11.30 -6.15
CA TRP A 358 -7.28 11.06 -6.68
C TRP A 358 -7.17 9.62 -7.20
N PRO A 359 -6.13 9.32 -8.01
CA PRO A 359 -5.89 7.97 -8.50
C PRO A 359 -5.93 6.93 -7.38
N GLY A 360 -6.43 5.73 -7.70
CA GLY A 360 -6.66 4.69 -6.69
C GLY A 360 -7.87 4.93 -5.78
N HIS A 361 -8.79 5.82 -6.19
CA HIS A 361 -10.03 6.17 -5.49
C HIS A 361 -9.79 6.77 -4.09
N ILE A 362 -8.71 7.52 -3.94
CA ILE A 362 -8.43 8.29 -2.73
C ILE A 362 -9.36 9.51 -2.71
N ARG A 363 -10.27 9.59 -1.74
CA ARG A 363 -11.24 10.68 -1.67
C ARG A 363 -10.55 12.02 -1.45
N ALA A 364 -11.07 13.07 -2.08
CA ALA A 364 -10.66 14.44 -1.84
C ALA A 364 -11.76 15.21 -1.12
N VAL A 365 -11.41 15.89 -0.04
CA VAL A 365 -12.35 16.63 0.81
C VAL A 365 -11.84 18.00 1.18
N SER A 366 -12.73 18.86 1.65
CA SER A 366 -12.34 20.12 2.29
C SER A 366 -11.78 19.89 3.70
N MET A 367 -10.98 20.83 4.19
CA MET A 367 -10.55 20.83 5.60
C MET A 367 -11.75 20.81 6.57
N GLU A 368 -12.79 21.59 6.27
CA GLU A 368 -14.01 21.64 7.07
C GLU A 368 -14.67 20.26 7.19
N GLN A 369 -14.78 19.53 6.08
CA GLN A 369 -15.34 18.19 6.07
C GLN A 369 -14.48 17.20 6.86
N LEU A 370 -13.16 17.17 6.63
CA LEU A 370 -12.27 16.24 7.33
C LEU A 370 -12.30 16.47 8.86
N ILE A 371 -12.32 17.73 9.29
CA ILE A 371 -12.39 18.07 10.72
C ILE A 371 -13.73 17.63 11.32
N ALA A 372 -14.84 17.82 10.61
CA ALA A 372 -16.15 17.37 11.07
C ALA A 372 -16.20 15.85 11.22
N GLU A 373 -15.69 15.11 10.23
CA GLU A 373 -15.62 13.64 10.25
C GLU A 373 -14.79 13.13 11.44
N ILE A 374 -13.64 13.75 11.73
CA ILE A 374 -12.81 13.40 12.91
C ILE A 374 -13.55 13.73 14.21
N ALA A 375 -14.20 14.89 14.29
CA ALA A 375 -14.93 15.31 15.49
C ALA A 375 -16.11 14.38 15.82
N ASP A 376 -16.78 13.85 14.80
CA ASP A 376 -17.92 12.93 14.92
C ASP A 376 -17.54 11.57 15.52
N LEU A 377 -16.26 11.18 15.47
CA LEU A 377 -15.78 9.97 16.14
C LEU A 377 -15.70 10.11 17.67
N HIS A 378 -15.79 11.33 18.20
CA HIS A 378 -15.73 11.62 19.64
C HIS A 378 -14.54 10.93 20.32
N LEU A 379 -13.35 11.11 19.74
CA LEU A 379 -12.10 10.47 20.14
C LEU A 379 -11.81 10.67 21.63
N ALA A 380 -11.29 9.62 22.26
CA ALA A 380 -10.81 9.66 23.63
C ALA A 380 -9.52 10.49 23.75
N TYR A 381 -9.16 10.86 24.98
CA TYR A 381 -8.01 11.72 25.23
C TYR A 381 -6.70 11.11 24.66
N PRO A 382 -5.82 11.89 24.00
CA PRO A 382 -4.64 11.36 23.29
C PRO A 382 -3.67 10.54 24.14
N ALA A 383 -3.66 10.70 25.46
CA ALA A 383 -2.82 9.89 26.36
C ALA A 383 -3.20 8.40 26.37
N ASN A 384 -4.34 8.02 25.78
CA ASN A 384 -4.74 6.63 25.63
C ASN A 384 -4.23 6.00 24.32
N ILE A 385 -3.61 6.77 23.42
CA ILE A 385 -3.03 6.24 22.19
C ILE A 385 -1.82 5.37 22.57
N PRO A 386 -1.71 4.12 22.09
CA PRO A 386 -0.57 3.27 22.36
C PRO A 386 0.75 3.89 21.88
N ASP A 387 1.78 3.80 22.73
CA ASP A 387 3.10 4.39 22.48
C ASP A 387 3.75 3.85 21.19
N GLU A 388 3.42 2.62 20.80
CA GLU A 388 3.93 1.98 19.59
C GLU A 388 3.52 2.76 18.34
N PHE A 389 2.27 3.22 18.24
CA PHE A 389 1.81 4.04 17.11
C PHE A 389 2.48 5.41 17.08
N ILE A 390 2.68 6.02 18.25
CA ILE A 390 3.34 7.33 18.38
C ILE A 390 4.81 7.22 17.97
N ASN A 391 5.52 6.21 18.49
CA ASN A 391 6.94 5.98 18.21
C ASN A 391 7.15 5.58 16.75
N HIS A 392 6.23 4.80 16.20
CA HIS A 392 6.21 4.47 14.79
C HIS A 392 6.11 5.74 13.92
N ALA A 393 5.10 6.58 14.14
CA ALA A 393 4.93 7.81 13.37
C ALA A 393 6.11 8.79 13.52
N LYS A 394 6.71 8.90 14.72
CA LYS A 394 7.93 9.70 14.94
C LYS A 394 9.11 9.24 14.10
N GLY A 395 9.29 7.94 13.92
CA GLY A 395 10.38 7.40 13.09
C GLY A 395 10.21 7.65 11.59
N MET A 396 9.00 8.03 11.16
CA MET A 396 8.68 8.35 9.78
C MET A 396 8.89 9.83 9.45
N LEU A 397 9.16 10.69 10.44
CA LEU A 397 9.30 12.14 10.24
C LEU A 397 10.59 12.49 9.47
N LYS A 398 10.44 13.39 8.49
CA LYS A 398 11.57 14.08 7.84
C LYS A 398 12.24 15.04 8.83
N ASN A 399 13.55 15.20 8.69
CA ASN A 399 14.31 16.25 9.34
C ASN A 399 14.19 17.57 8.58
N PRO A 400 14.63 18.71 9.15
CA PRO A 400 14.57 20.01 8.48
C PRO A 400 15.29 20.09 7.13
N HIS A 401 16.13 19.11 6.80
CA HIS A 401 16.84 18.96 5.52
C HIS A 401 16.23 17.90 4.59
N GLY A 402 15.03 17.38 4.90
CA GLY A 402 14.34 16.35 4.11
C GLY A 402 14.93 14.95 4.23
N LYS A 403 15.83 14.70 5.19
CA LYS A 403 16.43 13.38 5.45
C LYS A 403 15.75 12.73 6.67
N PRO A 404 15.84 11.41 6.87
CA PRO A 404 15.35 10.79 8.09
C PRO A 404 16.00 11.45 9.33
N ARG A 405 15.21 11.77 10.37
CA ARG A 405 15.75 12.37 11.62
C ARG A 405 16.74 11.45 12.34
N GLU A 406 16.63 10.15 12.11
CA GLU A 406 17.58 9.07 12.32
C GLU A 406 17.05 7.89 11.49
N VAL A 407 17.87 6.88 11.15
CA VAL A 407 17.35 5.65 10.52
C VAL A 407 16.33 5.09 11.49
N ALA A 408 15.07 4.95 11.08
CA ALA A 408 14.05 4.38 11.94
C ALA A 408 14.63 3.08 12.53
N PRO A 409 14.60 2.88 13.87
CA PRO A 409 15.33 1.80 14.53
C PRO A 409 15.08 0.41 13.95
N TRP A 410 13.95 0.28 13.22
CA TRP A 410 13.53 -0.94 12.57
C TRP A 410 13.98 -1.12 11.11
N VAL A 411 14.64 -0.18 10.44
CA VAL A 411 15.14 -0.44 9.08
C VAL A 411 16.45 -1.23 9.18
N ASN A 412 16.37 -2.55 9.12
CA ASN A 412 17.55 -3.40 8.98
C ASN A 412 18.14 -3.19 7.57
N LYS A 413 19.14 -2.30 7.50
CA LYS A 413 19.83 -1.93 6.26
C LYS A 413 20.39 -3.13 5.48
N GLU A 414 20.76 -4.22 6.15
CA GLU A 414 21.34 -5.40 5.50
C GLU A 414 20.28 -6.28 4.83
N LEU A 415 19.14 -6.51 5.49
CA LEU A 415 18.06 -7.32 4.93
C LEU A 415 17.43 -6.66 3.70
N ALA A 416 17.19 -5.36 3.83
CA ALA A 416 16.55 -4.61 2.77
C ALA A 416 17.49 -4.42 1.56
N ALA A 417 18.81 -4.28 1.79
CA ALA A 417 19.80 -4.25 0.70
C ALA A 417 19.84 -5.58 -0.07
N LYS A 418 19.75 -6.70 0.63
CA LYS A 418 19.73 -8.03 0.04
C LYS A 418 18.53 -8.23 -0.92
N TRP A 419 17.33 -7.81 -0.52
CA TRP A 419 16.14 -7.92 -1.37
C TRP A 419 16.20 -7.02 -2.61
N ARG A 420 16.76 -5.82 -2.47
CA ARG A 420 16.96 -4.91 -3.61
C ARG A 420 17.93 -5.51 -4.65
N ASP A 421 19.01 -6.14 -4.20
CA ASP A 421 20.00 -6.76 -5.09
C ASP A 421 19.45 -8.02 -5.79
N GLU A 422 18.62 -8.81 -5.10
CA GLU A 422 17.96 -10.00 -5.65
C GLU A 422 16.95 -9.64 -6.76
N ASP A 423 16.15 -8.58 -6.56
CA ASP A 423 15.19 -8.11 -7.56
C ASP A 423 15.85 -7.41 -8.76
N LEU A 424 16.93 -6.65 -8.52
CA LEU A 424 17.70 -6.04 -9.62
C LEU A 424 18.31 -7.13 -10.52
N ALA A 425 18.82 -8.20 -9.91
CA ALA A 425 19.35 -9.35 -10.63
C ALA A 425 18.25 -10.10 -11.41
N ALA A 426 17.05 -10.25 -10.83
CA ALA A 426 15.91 -10.87 -11.51
C ALA A 426 15.41 -10.04 -12.70
N ALA A 427 15.33 -8.71 -12.55
CA ALA A 427 14.93 -7.80 -13.62
C ALA A 427 15.95 -7.78 -14.76
N GLN A 428 17.25 -7.75 -14.44
CA GLN A 428 18.33 -7.83 -15.43
C GLN A 428 18.32 -9.16 -16.17
N ALA A 429 18.05 -10.28 -15.48
CA ALA A 429 17.93 -11.59 -16.11
C ALA A 429 16.70 -11.69 -17.03
N ALA A 430 15.58 -11.07 -16.65
CA ALA A 430 14.38 -11.02 -17.48
C ALA A 430 14.57 -10.17 -18.75
N GLN A 431 15.28 -9.03 -18.63
CA GLN A 431 15.64 -8.17 -19.75
C GLN A 431 16.57 -8.90 -20.73
N ALA A 432 17.61 -9.57 -20.24
CA ALA A 432 18.53 -10.34 -21.07
C ALA A 432 17.81 -11.48 -21.82
N ALA A 433 16.83 -12.13 -21.18
CA ALA A 433 16.03 -13.18 -21.81
C ALA A 433 15.02 -12.66 -22.85
N GLN A 434 14.69 -11.37 -22.84
CA GLN A 434 13.89 -10.71 -23.89
C GLN A 434 14.75 -10.30 -25.07
N ASP A 435 15.98 -9.86 -24.85
CA ASP A 435 16.91 -9.46 -25.91
C ASP A 435 17.46 -10.66 -26.72
N GLU A 436 17.36 -11.88 -26.17
CA GLU A 436 17.70 -13.15 -26.85
C GLU A 436 16.53 -13.78 -27.66
N ARG A 437 15.35 -13.15 -27.68
CA ARG A 437 14.19 -13.57 -28.50
C ARG A 437 13.99 -12.66 -29.69
#